data_AF-A0A829YCX4-F1
#
_entry.id   AF-A0A829YCX4-F1
#
_cell.length_a   1.000
_cell.length_b   1.000
_cell.length_c   1.000
_cell.angle_alpha   90.00
_cell.angle_beta   90.00
_cell.angle_gamma   90.00
#
_symmetry.space_group_name_H-M   'P 1'
#
loop_
_entity.id
_entity.type
_entity.pdbx_description
1 polymer ?
#
loop_
_entity_poly.entity_id
_entity_poly.type
_entity_poly.pdbx_seq_one_letter_code
_entity_poly.pdbx_strand_id
1 'polypeptide(L)'
;MAGNWRVEPKMWPGPDAKAIELPKATAQRRIVNDAFLDEEMTPAADSQQEAFTRVAYVSFNTINQQYEYFSLDSRLPQMMSYTLPGANEAHAGQLELRGTSFVAPVWGQARNVPFMYRLTIGAVEGDRQIVRLFLKEQRAQANEFLAFEYLYIRQP
;
A
#
# COMPACT_ATOMS: atom_id res chain seq x y z
N MET A 1 -13.03 5.45 8.19
CA MET A 1 -12.38 4.50 7.25
C MET A 1 -13.00 4.55 5.85
N ALA A 2 -14.29 4.24 5.68
CA ALA A 2 -15.00 4.44 4.42
C ALA A 2 -15.11 5.94 4.03
N GLY A 3 -15.44 6.21 2.78
CA GLY A 3 -15.62 7.55 2.21
C GLY A 3 -14.70 7.81 1.01
N ASN A 4 -14.73 9.04 0.53
CA ASN A 4 -13.88 9.51 -0.56
C ASN A 4 -12.61 10.14 0.00
N TRP A 5 -11.49 9.89 -0.66
CA TRP A 5 -10.18 10.34 -0.23
C TRP A 5 -9.39 10.88 -1.41
N ARG A 6 -8.73 12.01 -1.20
CA ARG A 6 -7.61 12.43 -2.05
C ARG A 6 -6.36 11.70 -1.57
N VAL A 7 -5.56 11.22 -2.50
CA VAL A 7 -4.33 10.49 -2.20
C VAL A 7 -3.15 11.25 -2.79
N GLU A 8 -2.16 11.51 -1.95
CA GLU A 8 -0.90 12.15 -2.31
C GLU A 8 0.23 11.12 -2.16
N PRO A 9 0.58 10.40 -3.24
CA PRO A 9 1.59 9.37 -3.20
C PRO A 9 3.01 9.94 -3.36
N LYS A 10 3.94 9.38 -2.59
CA LYS A 10 5.38 9.58 -2.73
C LYS A 10 6.08 8.25 -2.93
N MET A 11 7.12 8.25 -3.76
CA MET A 11 7.94 7.07 -4.04
C MET A 11 9.39 7.33 -3.68
N TRP A 12 10.06 6.32 -3.13
CA TRP A 12 11.50 6.31 -2.93
C TRP A 12 12.10 5.16 -3.74
N PRO A 13 12.97 5.45 -4.73
CA PRO A 13 13.53 4.42 -5.59
C PRO A 13 14.64 3.58 -4.91
N GLY A 14 15.04 3.92 -3.68
CA GLY A 14 16.03 3.17 -2.90
C GLY A 14 16.25 3.77 -1.50
N PRO A 15 17.06 3.12 -0.64
CA PRO A 15 17.23 3.47 0.77
C PRO A 15 17.65 4.92 1.05
N ASP A 16 18.57 5.45 0.24
CA ASP A 16 19.11 6.81 0.41
C ASP A 16 18.61 7.79 -0.65
N ALA A 17 17.62 7.37 -1.44
CA ALA A 17 17.07 8.20 -2.50
C ALA A 17 16.15 9.29 -1.94
N LYS A 18 16.07 10.42 -2.64
CA LYS A 18 15.06 11.44 -2.34
C LYS A 18 13.67 10.95 -2.76
N ALA A 19 12.66 11.40 -2.03
CA ALA A 19 11.27 11.18 -2.39
C ALA A 19 10.95 11.82 -3.74
N ILE A 20 10.19 11.10 -4.55
CA ILE A 20 9.61 11.55 -5.80
C ILE A 20 8.11 11.69 -5.55
N GLU A 21 7.59 12.90 -5.72
CA GLU A 21 6.14 13.14 -5.70
C GLU A 21 5.53 12.50 -6.95
N LEU A 22 4.50 11.68 -6.75
CA LEU A 22 3.76 11.06 -7.84
C LEU A 22 2.46 11.84 -8.11
N PRO A 23 1.88 11.73 -9.32
CA PRO A 23 0.61 12.38 -9.60
C PRO A 23 -0.47 11.94 -8.61
N LYS A 24 -1.34 12.88 -8.27
CA LYS A 24 -2.39 12.67 -7.26
C LYS A 24 -3.44 11.69 -7.76
N ALA A 25 -4.02 10.98 -6.82
CA ALA A 25 -5.09 10.02 -7.06
C ALA A 25 -6.30 10.32 -6.17
N THR A 26 -7.42 9.69 -6.50
CA THR A 26 -8.60 9.62 -5.64
C THR A 26 -8.80 8.17 -5.25
N ALA A 27 -9.20 7.92 -4.01
CA ALA A 27 -9.58 6.60 -3.52
C ALA A 27 -10.98 6.64 -2.93
N GLN A 28 -11.84 5.73 -3.38
CA GLN A 28 -13.14 5.47 -2.80
C GLN A 28 -13.06 4.24 -1.91
N ARG A 29 -13.47 4.37 -0.66
CA ARG A 29 -13.48 3.28 0.32
C ARG A 29 -14.89 2.95 0.77
N ARG A 30 -15.23 1.67 0.80
CA ARG A 30 -16.52 1.17 1.27
C ARG A 30 -16.34 -0.04 2.18
N ILE A 31 -17.21 -0.16 3.18
CA ILE A 31 -17.34 -1.38 3.96
C ILE A 31 -18.31 -2.28 3.21
N VAL A 32 -17.90 -3.52 2.96
CA VAL A 32 -18.72 -4.52 2.28
C VAL A 32 -19.15 -5.57 3.30
N ASN A 33 -20.46 -5.79 3.42
CA ASN A 33 -21.09 -6.77 4.31
C ASN A 33 -20.59 -6.71 5.77
N ASP A 34 -20.26 -5.51 6.27
CA ASP A 34 -19.69 -5.27 7.60
C ASP A 34 -18.43 -6.10 7.93
N ALA A 35 -17.76 -6.64 6.90
CA ALA A 35 -16.72 -7.65 7.06
C ALA A 35 -15.36 -7.19 6.56
N PHE A 36 -15.31 -6.45 5.45
CA PHE A 36 -14.04 -5.99 4.88
C PHE A 36 -14.14 -4.59 4.28
N LEU A 37 -13.01 -3.91 4.25
CA LEU A 37 -12.82 -2.64 3.60
C LEU A 37 -12.38 -2.90 2.16
N ASP A 38 -13.12 -2.35 1.20
CA ASP A 38 -12.78 -2.29 -0.21
C ASP A 38 -12.35 -0.86 -0.56
N GLU A 39 -11.26 -0.74 -1.31
CA GLU A 39 -10.71 0.50 -1.85
C GLU A 39 -10.56 0.37 -3.36
N GLU A 40 -11.11 1.32 -4.10
CA GLU A 40 -10.78 1.56 -5.51
C GLU A 40 -10.07 2.92 -5.62
N MET A 41 -8.88 2.93 -6.22
CA MET A 41 -8.09 4.11 -6.46
C MET A 41 -7.90 4.35 -7.97
N THR A 42 -8.13 5.59 -8.38
CA THR A 42 -8.05 6.06 -9.78
C THR A 42 -7.31 7.40 -9.85
N PRO A 43 -6.87 7.87 -11.04
CA PRO A 43 -6.32 9.22 -11.18
C PRO A 43 -7.26 10.29 -10.61
N ALA A 44 -6.70 11.35 -10.01
CA ALA A 44 -7.50 12.52 -9.68
C ALA A 44 -8.07 13.16 -10.97
N ALA A 45 -9.25 13.79 -10.90
CA ALA A 45 -9.96 14.32 -12.07
C ALA A 45 -9.12 15.28 -12.92
N ASP A 46 -8.27 16.10 -12.28
CA ASP A 46 -7.39 17.07 -12.94
C ASP A 46 -5.98 16.53 -13.21
N SER A 47 -5.76 15.22 -13.02
CA SER A 47 -4.46 14.60 -13.23
C SER A 47 -4.20 14.35 -14.71
N GLN A 48 -3.02 14.74 -15.19
CA GLN A 48 -2.52 14.36 -16.53
C GLN A 48 -1.91 12.95 -16.56
N GLN A 49 -2.12 12.17 -15.50
CA GLN A 49 -1.63 10.79 -15.41
C GLN A 49 -2.45 9.87 -16.32
N GLU A 50 -1.79 8.88 -16.92
CA GLU A 50 -2.48 7.78 -17.60
C GLU A 50 -3.52 7.12 -16.70
N ALA A 51 -4.60 6.66 -17.32
CA ALA A 51 -5.68 5.96 -16.64
C ALA A 51 -5.13 4.73 -15.91
N PHE A 52 -5.49 4.59 -14.64
CA PHE A 52 -5.18 3.40 -13.87
C PHE A 52 -6.29 3.07 -12.88
N THR A 53 -6.27 1.83 -12.42
CA THR A 53 -7.08 1.38 -11.29
C THR A 53 -6.19 0.57 -10.36
N ARG A 54 -6.26 0.90 -9.07
CA ARG A 54 -5.73 0.05 -8.02
C ARG A 54 -6.89 -0.34 -7.12
N VAL A 55 -7.11 -1.64 -6.98
CA VAL A 55 -8.06 -2.18 -6.00
C VAL A 55 -7.31 -2.72 -4.80
N ALA A 56 -7.85 -2.52 -3.60
CA ALA A 56 -7.30 -3.09 -2.39
C ALA A 56 -8.39 -3.53 -1.42
N TYR A 57 -8.16 -4.65 -0.74
CA TYR A 57 -9.05 -5.19 0.27
C TYR A 57 -8.30 -5.35 1.58
N VAL A 58 -8.97 -5.00 2.69
CA VAL A 58 -8.49 -5.25 4.05
C VAL A 58 -9.59 -5.97 4.82
N SER A 59 -9.27 -7.13 5.38
CA SER A 59 -10.19 -7.90 6.20
C SER A 59 -9.48 -8.41 7.45
N PHE A 60 -10.27 -8.79 8.46
CA PHE A 60 -9.79 -9.59 9.58
C PHE A 60 -10.40 -10.99 9.45
N ASN A 61 -9.54 -12.00 9.32
CA ASN A 61 -9.98 -13.38 9.22
C ASN A 61 -10.07 -13.98 10.64
N THR A 62 -11.29 -14.30 11.04
CA THR A 62 -11.61 -14.79 12.40
C THR A 62 -11.19 -16.25 12.62
N ILE A 63 -10.91 -17.01 11.57
CA ILE A 63 -10.49 -18.42 11.69
C ILE A 63 -9.01 -18.50 12.09
N ASN A 64 -8.16 -17.73 11.42
CA ASN A 64 -6.71 -17.70 11.67
C ASN A 64 -6.28 -16.51 12.55
N GLN A 65 -7.23 -15.66 12.99
CA GLN A 65 -7.04 -14.53 13.91
C GLN A 65 -6.00 -13.52 13.41
N GLN A 66 -6.00 -13.24 12.11
CA GLN A 66 -5.08 -12.28 11.50
C GLN A 66 -5.75 -11.37 10.49
N TYR A 67 -5.16 -10.20 10.29
CA TYR A 67 -5.53 -9.32 9.19
C TYR A 67 -4.98 -9.84 7.88
N GLU A 68 -5.75 -9.67 6.81
CA GLU A 68 -5.38 -10.01 5.46
C GLU A 68 -5.49 -8.77 4.58
N TYR A 69 -4.53 -8.61 3.68
CA TYR A 69 -4.53 -7.53 2.70
C TYR A 69 -4.24 -8.07 1.32
N PHE A 70 -4.98 -7.53 0.35
CA PHE A 70 -4.76 -7.76 -1.06
C PHE A 70 -4.74 -6.44 -1.80
N SER A 71 -3.85 -6.29 -2.78
CA SER A 71 -4.00 -5.23 -3.77
C SER A 71 -3.57 -5.67 -5.16
N LEU A 72 -4.23 -5.10 -6.16
CA LEU A 72 -3.88 -5.21 -7.57
C LEU A 72 -3.84 -3.81 -8.17
N ASP A 73 -2.74 -3.46 -8.83
CA ASP A 73 -2.54 -2.14 -9.46
C ASP A 73 -2.33 -2.31 -10.96
N SER A 74 -3.06 -1.58 -11.80
CA SER A 74 -2.93 -1.70 -13.25
C SER A 74 -1.67 -1.03 -13.81
N ARG A 75 -1.00 -0.13 -13.06
CA ARG A 75 0.23 0.56 -13.49
C ARG A 75 1.43 -0.36 -13.50
N LEU A 76 1.45 -1.25 -12.53
CA LEU A 76 2.43 -2.31 -12.36
C LEU A 76 1.58 -3.53 -12.05
N PRO A 77 1.18 -4.34 -13.05
CA PRO A 77 0.24 -5.47 -12.89
C PRO A 77 0.87 -6.55 -12.00
N GLN A 78 0.93 -6.22 -10.72
CA GLN A 78 1.59 -6.92 -9.65
C GLN A 78 0.55 -7.07 -8.56
N MET A 79 0.32 -8.32 -8.22
CA MET A 79 -0.55 -8.71 -7.13
C MET A 79 0.28 -8.75 -5.85
N MET A 80 -0.19 -8.04 -4.82
CA MET A 80 0.42 -8.08 -3.51
C MET A 80 -0.56 -8.73 -2.53
N SER A 81 -0.07 -9.73 -1.79
CA SER A 81 -0.87 -10.48 -0.82
C SER A 81 -0.11 -10.57 0.51
N TYR A 82 -0.78 -10.21 1.59
CA TYR A 82 -0.22 -10.16 2.92
C TYR A 82 -1.01 -11.10 3.80
N THR A 83 -0.65 -12.38 3.73
CA THR A 83 -1.35 -13.49 4.37
C THR A 83 -0.41 -14.32 5.24
N LEU A 84 0.79 -13.81 5.55
CA LEU A 84 1.81 -14.52 6.33
C LEU A 84 1.29 -14.81 7.76
N PRO A 85 1.04 -16.09 8.11
CA PRO A 85 0.51 -16.45 9.41
C PRO A 85 1.39 -15.95 10.56
N GLY A 86 0.77 -15.31 11.55
CA GLY A 86 1.45 -14.81 12.76
C GLY A 86 2.41 -13.65 12.53
N ALA A 87 2.44 -13.06 11.33
CA ALA A 87 3.31 -11.93 10.99
C ALA A 87 2.54 -10.61 10.82
N ASN A 88 1.21 -10.69 10.79
CA ASN A 88 0.30 -9.57 10.61
C ASN A 88 -0.30 -9.18 11.95
N GLU A 89 0.02 -7.99 12.43
CA GLU A 89 -0.32 -7.56 13.79
C GLU A 89 -0.89 -6.13 13.78
N ALA A 90 -1.90 -5.89 14.62
CA ALA A 90 -2.39 -4.55 14.89
C ALA A 90 -1.88 -4.08 16.26
N HIS A 91 -1.17 -2.96 16.28
CA HIS A 91 -0.60 -2.37 17.49
C HIS A 91 -0.82 -0.86 17.49
N ALA A 92 -1.29 -0.32 18.63
CA ALA A 92 -1.47 1.12 18.83
C ALA A 92 -2.24 1.85 17.69
N GLY A 93 -3.27 1.19 17.13
CA GLY A 93 -4.08 1.75 16.03
C GLY A 93 -3.44 1.68 14.65
N GLN A 94 -2.25 1.09 14.52
CA GLN A 94 -1.59 0.80 13.26
C GLN A 94 -1.68 -0.70 12.96
N LEU A 95 -1.91 -1.03 11.69
CA LEU A 95 -1.83 -2.39 11.19
C LEU A 95 -0.51 -2.58 10.45
N GLU A 96 0.32 -3.52 10.91
CA GLU A 96 1.52 -4.00 10.20
C GLU A 96 1.21 -5.31 9.50
N LEU A 97 1.54 -5.38 8.21
CA LEU A 97 1.27 -6.51 7.34
C LEU A 97 2.56 -6.91 6.64
N ARG A 98 2.88 -8.20 6.66
CA ARG A 98 4.04 -8.74 5.94
C ARG A 98 3.57 -9.61 4.80
N GLY A 99 4.11 -9.34 3.63
CA GLY A 99 3.90 -10.21 2.47
C GLY A 99 5.13 -11.03 2.16
N THR A 100 5.02 -11.85 1.13
CA THR A 100 6.07 -12.76 0.70
C THR A 100 7.13 -12.01 -0.10
N SER A 101 7.04 -12.08 -1.43
CA SER A 101 7.95 -11.41 -2.34
C SER A 101 7.37 -11.25 -3.72
N PHE A 102 7.87 -10.26 -4.45
CA PHE A 102 7.65 -10.10 -5.88
C PHE A 102 8.96 -9.73 -6.56
N VAL A 103 9.02 -9.91 -7.88
CA VAL A 103 10.17 -9.47 -8.69
C VAL A 103 9.79 -8.16 -9.38
N ALA A 104 10.56 -7.11 -9.11
CA ALA A 104 10.43 -5.86 -9.85
C ALA A 104 11.28 -5.94 -11.12
N PRO A 105 10.70 -5.79 -12.33
CA PRO A 105 11.50 -5.74 -13.56
C PRO A 105 12.44 -4.53 -13.54
N VAL A 106 11.95 -3.38 -13.04
CA VAL A 106 12.72 -2.16 -12.80
C VAL A 106 12.22 -1.50 -11.51
N TRP A 107 13.15 -1.07 -10.65
CA TRP A 107 12.85 -0.24 -9.48
C TRP A 107 13.98 0.75 -9.23
N GLY A 108 13.79 2.02 -9.58
CA GLY A 108 14.90 2.98 -9.59
C GLY A 108 16.01 2.52 -10.54
N GLN A 109 17.18 2.22 -9.98
CA GLN A 109 18.33 1.65 -10.72
C GLN A 109 18.38 0.11 -10.67
N ALA A 110 17.60 -0.52 -9.80
CA ALA A 110 17.54 -1.97 -9.66
C ALA A 110 16.78 -2.60 -10.84
N ARG A 111 17.25 -3.78 -11.30
CA ARG A 111 16.65 -4.54 -12.40
C ARG A 111 16.49 -6.00 -12.03
N ASN A 112 15.31 -6.56 -12.28
CA ASN A 112 14.96 -7.95 -11.98
C ASN A 112 15.28 -8.37 -10.54
N VAL A 113 14.99 -7.49 -9.58
CA VAL A 113 15.34 -7.72 -8.17
C VAL A 113 14.11 -8.26 -7.41
N PRO A 114 14.27 -9.37 -6.67
CA PRO A 114 13.24 -9.85 -5.76
C PRO A 114 13.21 -8.99 -4.50
N PHE A 115 12.02 -8.48 -4.16
CA PHE A 115 11.77 -7.74 -2.94
C PHE A 115 10.84 -8.52 -2.02
N MET A 116 11.18 -8.60 -0.74
CA MET A 116 10.20 -8.76 0.33
C MET A 116 9.52 -7.43 0.61
N TYR A 117 8.31 -7.48 1.12
CA TYR A 117 7.51 -6.28 1.31
C TYR A 117 6.71 -6.30 2.62
N ARG A 118 6.58 -5.11 3.21
CA ARG A 118 5.84 -4.86 4.44
C ARG A 118 4.99 -3.61 4.27
N LEU A 119 3.72 -3.69 4.64
CA LEU A 119 2.78 -2.58 4.59
C LEU A 119 2.45 -2.16 6.01
N THR A 120 2.34 -0.86 6.22
CA THR A 120 1.77 -0.31 7.44
C THR A 120 0.58 0.56 7.08
N ILE A 121 -0.55 0.33 7.74
CA ILE A 121 -1.77 1.12 7.61
C ILE A 121 -1.94 1.83 8.95
N GLY A 122 -1.67 3.14 8.98
CA GLY A 122 -1.81 3.93 10.20
C GLY A 122 -3.26 4.16 10.61
N ALA A 123 -3.47 4.66 11.83
CA ALA A 123 -4.77 5.10 12.30
C ALA A 123 -5.32 6.26 11.45
N VAL A 124 -6.64 6.42 11.46
CA VAL A 124 -7.27 7.63 10.92
C VAL A 124 -7.24 8.68 12.01
N GLU A 125 -6.50 9.76 11.78
CA GLU A 125 -6.36 10.90 12.69
C GLU A 125 -7.03 12.12 12.06
N GLY A 126 -8.22 12.48 12.58
CA GLY A 126 -9.09 13.46 11.94
C GLY A 126 -9.45 13.03 10.52
N ASP A 127 -9.10 13.86 9.54
CA ASP A 127 -9.35 13.63 8.11
C ASP A 127 -8.14 13.05 7.37
N ARG A 128 -7.17 12.47 8.09
CA ARG A 128 -5.91 12.01 7.51
C ARG A 128 -5.61 10.57 7.87
N GLN A 129 -4.97 9.85 6.95
CA GLN A 129 -4.40 8.54 7.20
C GLN A 129 -3.14 8.37 6.36
N ILE A 130 -2.12 7.71 6.92
CA ILE A 130 -0.89 7.39 6.21
C ILE A 130 -0.81 5.88 6.02
N VAL A 131 -0.51 5.45 4.79
CA VAL A 131 -0.18 4.07 4.45
C VAL A 131 1.22 4.04 3.87
N ARG A 132 2.08 3.15 4.37
CA ARG A 132 3.47 3.02 3.89
C ARG A 132 3.78 1.61 3.46
N LEU A 133 4.36 1.47 2.28
CA LEU A 133 4.93 0.25 1.76
C LEU A 133 6.45 0.33 1.89
N PHE A 134 7.03 -0.69 2.53
CA PHE A 134 8.46 -0.88 2.69
C PHE A 134 8.90 -2.08 1.85
N LEU A 135 10.08 -1.95 1.23
CA LEU A 135 10.70 -3.02 0.45
C LEU A 135 12.07 -3.36 1.01
N LYS A 136 12.41 -4.65 0.94
CA LYS A 136 13.74 -5.16 1.28
C LYS A 136 14.17 -6.12 0.18
N GLU A 137 15.28 -5.85 -0.49
CA GLU A 137 15.85 -6.80 -1.44
C GLU A 137 16.17 -8.14 -0.74
N GLN A 138 15.92 -9.27 -1.41
CA GLN A 138 16.25 -10.60 -0.86
C GLN A 138 17.76 -10.91 -0.96
N ARG A 139 18.57 -10.10 -0.28
CA ARG A 139 20.00 -10.31 -0.07
C ARG A 139 20.33 -10.10 1.41
N ALA A 140 21.29 -10.86 1.94
CA ALA A 140 21.58 -10.88 3.38
C ALA A 140 21.89 -9.49 3.97
N GLN A 141 22.51 -8.60 3.20
CA GLN A 141 22.95 -7.28 3.66
C GLN A 141 22.01 -6.13 3.25
N ALA A 142 20.86 -6.42 2.61
CA ALA A 142 19.93 -5.36 2.26
C ALA A 142 19.23 -4.81 3.49
N ASN A 143 19.22 -3.48 3.61
CA ASN A 143 18.33 -2.80 4.53
C ASN A 143 16.94 -2.67 3.89
N GLU A 144 15.93 -2.76 4.73
CA GLU A 144 14.57 -2.37 4.33
C GLU A 144 14.52 -0.85 4.16
N PHE A 145 13.77 -0.38 3.18
CA PHE A 145 13.55 1.05 2.96
C PHE A 145 12.07 1.35 2.69
N LEU A 146 11.66 2.58 3.00
CA LEU A 146 10.35 3.10 2.61
C LEU A 146 10.32 3.18 1.09
N ALA A 147 9.37 2.51 0.44
CA ALA A 147 9.23 2.47 -1.01
C ALA A 147 8.10 3.38 -1.50
N PHE A 148 6.96 3.35 -0.81
CA PHE A 148 5.86 4.29 -1.03
C PHE A 148 5.28 4.80 0.28
N GLU A 149 4.86 6.06 0.27
CA GLU A 149 3.98 6.64 1.27
C GLU A 149 2.75 7.20 0.55
N TYR A 150 1.57 6.85 1.04
CA TYR A 150 0.30 7.35 0.58
C TYR A 150 -0.33 8.15 1.70
N LEU A 151 -0.40 9.48 1.53
CA LEU A 151 -1.17 10.33 2.40
C LEU A 151 -2.61 10.41 1.88
N TYR A 152 -3.53 9.81 2.61
CA TYR A 152 -4.96 9.90 2.37
C TYR A 152 -5.53 11.10 3.13
N ILE A 153 -6.29 11.94 2.43
CA ILE A 153 -6.98 13.12 2.98
C ILE A 153 -8.46 12.99 2.64
N ARG A 154 -9.31 12.88 3.66
CA ARG A 154 -10.77 12.70 3.50
C ARG A 154 -11.33 13.89 2.71
N GLN A 155 -12.19 13.59 1.75
CA GLN A 155 -12.98 14.59 1.05
C GLN A 155 -14.35 14.73 1.72
N PRO A 156 -14.96 15.93 1.69
CA PRO A 156 -16.32 16.16 2.17
C PRO A 156 -17.37 15.24 1.53
#